data_AF-A1BCM4-F1
#
_entry.id   AF-A1BCM4-F1
#
_cell.length_a   1.000
_cell.length_b   1.000
_cell.length_c   1.000
_cell.angle_alpha   90.00
_cell.angle_beta   90.00
_cell.angle_gamma   90.00
#
_symmetry.space_group_name_H-M   'P 1'
#
loop_
_entity.id
_entity.type
_entity.pdbx_description
1 polymer ?
#
loop_
_entity_poly.entity_id
_entity_poly.type
_entity_poly.pdbx_seq_one_letter_code
_entity_poly.pdbx_strand_id
1 'polypeptide(L)'
;MKNKGCRTIYAKVLAANDNRKQQVYFGGDFQAINIIPFDTIAPDPDKPHIFKAPLNFWWLSDDESLHNASRAQLILYPQYPEVRFSGFLQGCSAAPSELMDERLRLAGRILFLGISPDGRIIGYLCHPESELAREFVSLGELPRSGVFLEPGLGTGVLDDRSLLIEKLRVIHQKGWIRSRKLGSNGVILPCEAPNCGGMTLEAELDIIPNSRSEPDWLGYEVKQYNVTNFQRINSGVLTLMTPEPTGGYYRSAGIEAFIRKFGYPDMTGAADRGDRLNFGGIHKVGEYHRLTSLQIVLKGFDAIKGKITDATGGISLMNIEGEEAAVWGYAEVMAKWNRKHNKAVYIPSRCVQSPERRYWYGNLIRIGTGTDFLKYLQAMAEGKVYYDPGIKLENASTTPRTKQRSQFRIKSSNLPALYHSMDIVDLNEEQSE
;
A
#
# COMPACT_ATOMS: atom_id res chain seq x y z
N MET A 1 -21.40 -15.66 -8.49
CA MET A 1 -20.48 -14.85 -7.62
C MET A 1 -21.19 -13.70 -6.89
N LYS A 2 -21.96 -12.83 -7.57
CA LYS A 2 -22.74 -11.74 -6.90
C LYS A 2 -23.63 -12.24 -5.77
N ASN A 3 -24.41 -13.29 -6.03
CA ASN A 3 -25.29 -13.93 -5.03
C ASN A 3 -24.52 -14.54 -3.84
N LYS A 4 -23.21 -14.73 -3.97
CA LYS A 4 -22.32 -15.23 -2.91
C LYS A 4 -21.56 -14.10 -2.19
N GLY A 5 -21.93 -12.83 -2.42
CA GLY A 5 -21.40 -11.67 -1.69
C GLY A 5 -20.17 -11.00 -2.31
N CYS A 6 -19.71 -11.41 -3.50
CA CYS A 6 -18.63 -10.72 -4.20
C CYS A 6 -19.06 -9.30 -4.63
N ARG A 7 -18.14 -8.34 -4.50
CA ARG A 7 -18.31 -6.94 -4.94
C ARG A 7 -17.45 -6.58 -6.15
N THR A 8 -16.36 -7.30 -6.36
CA THR A 8 -15.49 -7.14 -7.53
C THR A 8 -15.26 -8.50 -8.18
N ILE A 9 -15.10 -8.53 -9.51
CA ILE A 9 -14.65 -9.71 -10.25
C ILE A 9 -13.44 -9.31 -11.07
N TYR A 10 -12.40 -10.14 -10.98
CA TYR A 10 -11.27 -10.14 -11.88
C TYR A 10 -11.31 -11.40 -12.75
N ALA A 11 -10.83 -11.31 -13.98
CA ALA A 11 -10.68 -12.43 -14.87
C ALA A 11 -9.26 -12.51 -15.41
N LYS A 12 -8.69 -13.71 -15.48
CA LYS A 12 -7.41 -13.96 -16.13
C LYS A 12 -7.58 -15.03 -17.19
N VAL A 13 -7.22 -14.69 -18.43
CA VAL A 13 -7.04 -15.68 -19.50
C VAL A 13 -5.74 -16.44 -19.24
N LEU A 14 -5.85 -17.76 -19.09
CA LEU A 14 -4.76 -18.64 -18.72
C LEU A 14 -3.95 -19.04 -19.95
N ALA A 15 -2.62 -18.93 -19.84
CA ALA A 15 -1.70 -19.49 -20.81
C ALA A 15 -1.67 -21.03 -20.68
N ALA A 16 -1.14 -21.73 -21.69
CA ALA A 16 -0.99 -23.20 -21.66
C ALA A 16 -0.18 -23.69 -20.43
N ASN A 17 0.78 -22.88 -19.97
CA ASN A 17 1.61 -23.20 -18.81
C ASN A 17 1.00 -22.75 -17.46
N ASP A 18 -0.15 -22.06 -17.46
CA ASP A 18 -0.88 -21.78 -16.23
C ASP A 18 -1.64 -23.06 -15.81
N ASN A 19 -1.03 -23.90 -14.98
CA ASN A 19 -1.57 -25.21 -14.60
C ASN A 19 -1.09 -25.60 -13.19
N ARG A 20 -1.46 -26.80 -12.72
CA ARG A 20 -1.15 -27.26 -11.36
C ARG A 20 0.35 -27.40 -11.05
N LYS A 21 1.19 -27.68 -12.06
CA LYS A 21 2.62 -27.91 -11.89
C LYS A 21 3.42 -26.61 -11.95
N GLN A 22 3.15 -25.80 -12.97
CA GLN A 22 3.84 -24.53 -13.17
C GLN A 22 3.22 -23.39 -12.35
N GLN A 23 2.07 -23.60 -11.70
CA GLN A 23 1.31 -22.56 -10.99
C GLN A 23 0.76 -21.50 -11.97
N VAL A 24 -0.20 -20.69 -11.54
CA VAL A 24 -0.82 -19.68 -12.40
C VAL A 24 -0.10 -18.35 -12.26
N TYR A 25 0.38 -17.76 -13.35
CA TYR A 25 1.07 -16.48 -13.36
C TYR A 25 0.15 -15.30 -13.10
N PHE A 26 0.36 -14.57 -12.00
CA PHE A 26 -0.46 -13.42 -11.58
C PHE A 26 0.20 -12.07 -11.83
N GLY A 27 1.45 -12.02 -12.30
CA GLY A 27 2.10 -10.76 -12.70
C GLY A 27 3.62 -10.80 -12.61
N GLY A 28 4.27 -9.85 -13.29
CA GLY A 28 5.73 -9.69 -13.39
C GLY A 28 6.29 -8.61 -12.46
N ASP A 29 5.51 -8.31 -11.43
CA ASP A 29 5.79 -7.39 -10.35
C ASP A 29 4.92 -7.81 -9.15
N PHE A 30 4.97 -7.04 -8.06
CA PHE A 30 4.16 -7.31 -6.87
C PHE A 30 2.81 -6.57 -6.88
N GLN A 31 2.31 -6.11 -8.03
CA GLN A 31 0.98 -5.48 -8.09
C GLN A 31 -0.15 -6.47 -7.82
N ALA A 32 0.04 -7.76 -8.09
CA ALA A 32 -0.99 -8.78 -7.84
C ALA A 32 -1.45 -8.81 -6.37
N ILE A 33 -0.54 -8.55 -5.43
CA ILE A 33 -0.88 -8.48 -4.00
C ILE A 33 -1.52 -7.16 -3.59
N ASN A 34 -1.64 -6.19 -4.49
CA ASN A 34 -2.50 -5.03 -4.29
C ASN A 34 -3.97 -5.31 -4.62
N ILE A 35 -4.24 -6.36 -5.39
CA ILE A 35 -5.54 -6.68 -5.97
C ILE A 35 -6.17 -7.87 -5.22
N ILE A 36 -5.38 -8.91 -5.01
CA ILE A 36 -5.84 -10.16 -4.42
C ILE A 36 -5.67 -10.10 -2.90
N PRO A 37 -6.75 -10.18 -2.10
CA PRO A 37 -6.66 -10.15 -0.65
C PRO A 37 -5.95 -11.41 -0.15
N PHE A 38 -5.06 -11.24 0.81
CA PHE A 38 -4.29 -12.32 1.43
C PHE A 38 -4.23 -12.13 2.94
N ASP A 39 -3.98 -13.22 3.66
CA ASP A 39 -3.86 -13.22 5.12
C ASP A 39 -2.54 -12.56 5.55
N THR A 40 -1.52 -13.37 5.81
CA THR A 40 -0.18 -12.92 6.22
C THR A 40 0.84 -13.30 5.17
N ILE A 41 1.65 -12.35 4.74
CA ILE A 41 2.82 -12.61 3.92
C ILE A 41 4.03 -12.92 4.82
N ALA A 42 4.79 -13.96 4.49
CA ALA A 42 5.99 -14.33 5.22
C ALA A 42 7.01 -14.99 4.28
N PRO A 43 8.32 -14.94 4.58
CA PRO A 43 9.32 -15.74 3.89
C PRO A 43 8.98 -17.24 4.01
N ASP A 44 9.26 -18.01 2.97
CA ASP A 44 9.14 -19.47 3.05
C ASP A 44 10.26 -20.04 3.96
N PRO A 45 9.93 -20.86 4.98
CA PRO A 45 10.92 -21.43 5.90
C PRO A 45 11.98 -22.30 5.20
N ASP A 46 11.60 -23.02 4.16
CA ASP A 46 12.47 -23.92 3.40
C ASP A 46 13.16 -23.20 2.23
N LYS A 47 12.58 -22.08 1.78
CA LYS A 47 13.06 -21.28 0.65
C LYS A 47 13.07 -19.79 1.03
N PRO A 48 14.02 -19.34 1.87
CA PRO A 48 14.04 -17.98 2.43
C PRO A 48 14.24 -16.86 1.39
N HIS A 49 14.35 -17.20 0.10
CA HIS A 49 14.38 -16.25 -0.99
C HIS A 49 12.98 -15.95 -1.56
N ILE A 50 11.93 -16.72 -1.24
CA ILE A 50 10.56 -16.43 -1.70
C ILE A 50 9.66 -16.00 -0.53
N PHE A 51 8.58 -15.31 -0.85
CA PHE A 51 7.48 -15.09 0.10
C PHE A 51 6.27 -15.95 -0.25
N LYS A 52 5.51 -16.34 0.76
CA LYS A 52 4.20 -16.98 0.65
C LYS A 52 3.15 -16.11 1.32
N ALA A 53 1.98 -16.01 0.68
CA ALA A 53 0.82 -15.30 1.20
C ALA A 53 -0.44 -16.17 1.03
N PRO A 54 -0.95 -16.79 2.11
CA PRO A 54 -2.16 -17.62 2.06
C PRO A 54 -3.40 -16.82 1.65
N LEU A 55 -4.36 -17.52 1.02
CA LEU A 55 -5.60 -16.95 0.51
C LEU A 55 -6.82 -17.66 1.12
N ASN A 56 -7.84 -16.89 1.50
CA ASN A 56 -9.17 -17.42 1.83
C ASN A 56 -9.96 -17.73 0.55
N PHE A 57 -9.59 -18.82 -0.12
CA PHE A 57 -10.06 -19.15 -1.47
C PHE A 57 -11.04 -20.33 -1.50
N TRP A 58 -12.09 -20.17 -2.30
CA TRP A 58 -13.14 -21.16 -2.50
C TRP A 58 -13.42 -21.36 -3.99
N TRP A 59 -13.53 -22.60 -4.45
CA TRP A 59 -14.05 -22.91 -5.79
C TRP A 59 -15.56 -22.86 -5.80
N LEU A 60 -16.12 -22.23 -6.83
CA LEU A 60 -17.53 -22.32 -7.20
C LEU A 60 -17.70 -23.46 -8.21
N SER A 61 -18.65 -24.35 -7.95
CA SER A 61 -19.06 -25.41 -8.88
C SER A 61 -20.30 -25.00 -9.68
N ASP A 62 -20.61 -25.73 -10.75
CA ASP A 62 -21.76 -25.45 -11.64
C ASP A 62 -23.12 -25.58 -10.94
N ASP A 63 -23.20 -26.36 -9.84
CA ASP A 63 -24.36 -26.46 -8.96
C ASP A 63 -24.45 -25.32 -7.92
N GLU A 64 -23.64 -24.28 -8.09
CA GLU A 64 -23.48 -23.13 -7.20
C GLU A 64 -22.93 -23.44 -5.79
N SER A 65 -22.45 -24.66 -5.55
CA SER A 65 -21.80 -25.01 -4.28
C SER A 65 -20.41 -24.39 -4.17
N LEU A 66 -19.98 -24.12 -2.93
CA LEU A 66 -18.68 -23.53 -2.63
C LEU A 66 -17.79 -24.54 -1.90
N HIS A 67 -16.56 -24.71 -2.40
CA HIS A 67 -15.60 -25.69 -1.87
C HIS A 67 -14.30 -25.02 -1.48
N ASN A 68 -13.89 -25.20 -0.22
CA ASN A 68 -12.70 -24.53 0.31
C ASN A 68 -11.41 -25.14 -0.27
N ALA A 69 -10.55 -24.31 -0.86
CA ALA A 69 -9.18 -24.68 -1.20
C ALA A 69 -8.21 -24.08 -0.18
N SER A 70 -8.16 -24.66 1.03
CA SER A 70 -7.44 -24.12 2.19
C SER A 70 -5.91 -24.00 2.05
N ARG A 71 -5.34 -24.58 0.98
CA ARG A 71 -3.91 -24.51 0.65
C ARG A 71 -3.59 -23.47 -0.42
N ALA A 72 -4.60 -22.78 -0.94
CA ALA A 72 -4.47 -21.69 -1.89
C ALA A 72 -3.58 -20.58 -1.33
N GLN A 73 -2.60 -20.14 -2.13
CA GLN A 73 -1.64 -19.13 -1.73
C GLN A 73 -1.04 -18.42 -2.95
N LEU A 74 -0.54 -17.22 -2.73
CA LEU A 74 0.39 -16.56 -3.65
C LEU A 74 1.83 -16.89 -3.24
N ILE A 75 2.67 -17.14 -4.23
CA ILE A 75 4.11 -17.28 -4.10
C ILE A 75 4.74 -16.10 -4.82
N LEU A 76 5.54 -15.33 -4.11
CA LEU A 76 6.25 -14.18 -4.65
C LEU A 76 7.72 -14.54 -4.80
N TYR A 77 8.24 -14.36 -6.01
CA TYR A 77 9.62 -14.61 -6.39
C TYR A 77 10.35 -13.27 -6.57
N PRO A 78 10.96 -12.68 -5.53
CA PRO A 78 11.59 -11.38 -5.68
C PRO A 78 12.86 -11.37 -6.55
N GLN A 79 13.51 -12.53 -6.75
CA GLN A 79 14.69 -12.66 -7.61
C GLN A 79 14.34 -12.49 -9.10
N TYR A 80 13.09 -12.76 -9.44
CA TYR A 80 12.52 -12.60 -10.76
C TYR A 80 11.10 -12.09 -10.51
N PRO A 81 10.92 -10.77 -10.27
CA PRO A 81 9.71 -10.22 -9.66
C PRO A 81 8.49 -10.81 -10.33
N GLU A 82 7.88 -11.76 -9.65
CA GLU A 82 6.81 -12.58 -10.21
C GLU A 82 5.94 -13.07 -9.07
N VAL A 83 4.63 -13.04 -9.30
CA VAL A 83 3.65 -13.60 -8.37
C VAL A 83 2.97 -14.77 -9.07
N ARG A 84 2.93 -15.92 -8.40
CA ARG A 84 2.21 -17.11 -8.86
C ARG A 84 1.14 -17.53 -7.86
N PHE A 85 0.00 -17.96 -8.36
CA PHE A 85 -1.05 -18.59 -7.58
C PHE A 85 -0.85 -20.10 -7.55
N SER A 86 -0.79 -20.68 -6.35
CA SER A 86 -0.43 -22.07 -6.09
C SER A 86 -1.31 -22.68 -5.00
N GLY A 87 -1.25 -24.00 -4.81
CA GLY A 87 -1.97 -24.75 -3.77
C GLY A 87 -3.50 -24.79 -3.92
N PHE A 88 -4.04 -24.18 -4.97
CA PHE A 88 -5.47 -23.98 -5.21
C PHE A 88 -6.26 -25.25 -5.52
N LEU A 89 -5.61 -26.39 -5.79
CA LEU A 89 -6.28 -27.70 -5.94
C LEU A 89 -6.11 -28.58 -4.70
N GLN A 90 -5.12 -28.28 -3.85
CA GLN A 90 -4.66 -29.24 -2.84
C GLN A 90 -5.68 -29.34 -1.70
N GLY A 91 -6.22 -30.54 -1.50
CA GLY A 91 -7.21 -30.82 -0.46
C GLY A 91 -8.65 -30.42 -0.82
N CYS A 92 -8.93 -30.06 -2.07
CA CYS A 92 -10.27 -29.71 -2.54
C CYS A 92 -10.70 -30.65 -3.68
N SER A 93 -11.55 -31.64 -3.39
CA SER A 93 -12.00 -32.64 -4.37
C SER A 93 -12.80 -32.05 -5.53
N ALA A 94 -13.59 -31.01 -5.27
CA ALA A 94 -14.39 -30.31 -6.28
C ALA A 94 -13.61 -29.23 -7.06
N ALA A 95 -12.30 -29.13 -6.84
CA ALA A 95 -11.48 -28.21 -7.62
C ALA A 95 -11.42 -28.66 -9.09
N PRO A 96 -11.28 -27.73 -10.07
CA PRO A 96 -11.29 -28.03 -11.50
C PRO A 96 -9.96 -28.67 -11.95
N SER A 97 -9.65 -29.85 -11.40
CA SER A 97 -8.33 -30.50 -11.52
C SER A 97 -8.03 -30.93 -12.95
N GLU A 98 -9.04 -31.37 -13.70
CA GLU A 98 -8.90 -31.77 -15.11
C GLU A 98 -8.48 -30.59 -15.99
N LEU A 99 -9.14 -29.44 -15.84
CA LEU A 99 -8.80 -28.22 -16.56
C LEU A 99 -7.44 -27.64 -16.15
N MET A 100 -6.87 -28.08 -15.03
CA MET A 100 -5.59 -27.62 -14.50
C MET A 100 -4.48 -28.66 -14.62
N ASP A 101 -4.74 -29.79 -15.30
CA ASP A 101 -3.73 -30.83 -15.58
C ASP A 101 -2.62 -30.28 -16.49
N GLU A 102 -1.37 -30.49 -16.11
CA GLU A 102 -0.20 -30.04 -16.87
C GLU A 102 -0.07 -30.70 -18.26
N ARG A 103 -0.69 -31.87 -18.46
CA ARG A 103 -0.68 -32.62 -19.73
C ARG A 103 -1.65 -32.03 -20.74
N LEU A 104 -2.72 -31.39 -20.27
CA LEU A 104 -3.74 -30.79 -21.13
C LEU A 104 -3.17 -29.64 -21.97
N ARG A 105 -2.28 -28.83 -21.39
CA ARG A 105 -1.62 -27.65 -22.02
C ARG A 105 -2.58 -26.73 -22.81
N LEU A 106 -3.85 -26.67 -22.39
CA LEU A 106 -4.88 -25.91 -23.08
C LEU A 106 -4.73 -24.42 -22.78
N ALA A 107 -4.58 -23.59 -23.80
CA ALA A 107 -4.59 -22.14 -23.66
C ALA A 107 -6.03 -21.59 -23.69
N GLY A 108 -6.25 -20.40 -23.13
CA GLY A 108 -7.52 -19.69 -23.26
C GLY A 108 -8.59 -20.06 -22.22
N ARG A 109 -8.29 -20.97 -21.29
CA ARG A 109 -9.13 -21.17 -20.09
C ARG A 109 -9.25 -19.83 -19.35
N ILE A 110 -10.40 -19.55 -18.76
CA ILE A 110 -10.62 -18.26 -18.07
C ILE A 110 -10.83 -18.53 -16.59
N LEU A 111 -9.94 -17.99 -15.77
CA LEU A 111 -10.06 -17.99 -14.32
C LEU A 111 -10.74 -16.70 -13.87
N PHE A 112 -11.95 -16.82 -13.33
CA PHE A 112 -12.66 -15.74 -12.66
C PHE A 112 -12.37 -15.77 -11.16
N LEU A 113 -12.18 -14.58 -10.58
CA LEU A 113 -11.89 -14.35 -9.16
C LEU A 113 -12.86 -13.29 -8.63
N GLY A 114 -13.91 -13.74 -7.94
CA GLY A 114 -14.83 -12.86 -7.23
C GLY A 114 -14.30 -12.53 -5.84
N ILE A 115 -14.15 -11.24 -5.52
CA ILE A 115 -13.66 -10.77 -4.22
C ILE A 115 -14.82 -10.17 -3.43
N SER A 116 -14.92 -10.60 -2.18
CA SER A 116 -15.92 -10.13 -1.21
C SER A 116 -15.31 -9.15 -0.20
N PRO A 117 -16.14 -8.31 0.46
CA PRO A 117 -15.65 -7.34 1.44
C PRO A 117 -14.96 -7.93 2.66
N ASP A 118 -15.25 -9.18 3.02
CA ASP A 118 -14.59 -9.92 4.11
C ASP A 118 -13.27 -10.59 3.65
N GLY A 119 -12.80 -10.33 2.42
CA GLY A 119 -11.54 -10.83 1.88
C GLY A 119 -11.61 -12.26 1.33
N ARG A 120 -12.80 -12.88 1.29
CA ARG A 120 -12.98 -14.20 0.67
C ARG A 120 -12.91 -14.08 -0.85
N ILE A 121 -12.21 -15.02 -1.46
CA ILE A 121 -12.04 -15.15 -2.91
C ILE A 121 -12.85 -16.35 -3.39
N ILE A 122 -13.71 -16.14 -4.39
CA ILE A 122 -14.47 -17.19 -5.04
C ILE A 122 -13.92 -17.36 -6.46
N GLY A 123 -13.32 -18.51 -6.73
CA GLY A 123 -12.79 -18.88 -8.04
C GLY A 123 -13.79 -19.64 -8.89
N TYR A 124 -13.80 -19.39 -10.20
CA TYR A 124 -14.46 -20.25 -11.18
C TYR A 124 -13.56 -20.37 -12.40
N LEU A 125 -13.42 -21.57 -12.95
CA LEU A 125 -12.57 -21.84 -14.11
C LEU A 125 -13.42 -22.45 -15.21
N CYS A 126 -13.45 -21.81 -16.38
CA CYS A 126 -14.21 -22.33 -17.53
C CYS A 126 -13.29 -22.77 -18.68
N HIS A 127 -13.79 -23.73 -19.45
CA HIS A 127 -13.17 -24.16 -20.70
C HIS A 127 -13.24 -23.03 -21.75
N PRO A 128 -12.22 -22.82 -22.61
CA PRO A 128 -12.23 -21.79 -23.66
C PRO A 128 -13.42 -21.87 -24.63
N GLU A 129 -14.00 -23.05 -24.79
CA GLU A 129 -15.15 -23.28 -25.69
C GLU A 129 -16.52 -23.25 -24.99
N SER A 130 -16.54 -22.93 -23.69
CA SER A 130 -17.81 -22.77 -22.96
C SER A 130 -18.58 -21.54 -23.43
N GLU A 131 -19.90 -21.53 -23.23
CA GLU A 131 -20.75 -20.37 -23.49
C GLU A 131 -20.26 -19.13 -22.72
N LEU A 132 -19.95 -19.29 -21.44
CA LEU A 132 -19.39 -18.23 -20.60
C LEU A 132 -18.09 -17.64 -21.18
N ALA A 133 -17.21 -18.46 -21.74
CA ALA A 133 -15.98 -17.97 -22.35
C ALA A 133 -16.26 -17.13 -23.62
N ARG A 134 -17.23 -17.55 -24.44
CA ARG A 134 -17.65 -16.77 -25.61
C ARG A 134 -18.31 -15.44 -25.21
N GLU A 135 -19.17 -15.46 -24.19
CA GLU A 135 -19.77 -14.25 -23.63
C GLU A 135 -18.70 -13.29 -23.10
N PHE A 136 -17.74 -13.79 -22.33
CA PHE A 136 -16.64 -12.97 -21.81
C PHE A 136 -15.82 -12.32 -22.92
N VAL A 137 -15.50 -13.06 -23.98
CA VAL A 137 -14.79 -12.52 -25.16
C VAL A 137 -15.64 -11.47 -25.89
N SER A 138 -16.97 -11.64 -25.93
CA SER A 138 -17.88 -10.69 -26.58
C SER A 138 -17.99 -9.33 -25.87
N LEU A 139 -17.54 -9.23 -24.61
CA LEU A 139 -17.49 -7.95 -23.89
C LEU A 139 -16.47 -6.96 -24.48
N GLY A 140 -15.55 -7.43 -25.34
CA GLY A 140 -14.57 -6.58 -26.00
C GLY A 140 -13.44 -6.12 -25.07
N GLU A 141 -13.04 -4.85 -25.19
CA GLU A 141 -11.98 -4.29 -24.35
C GLU A 141 -12.49 -4.00 -22.94
N LEU A 142 -11.84 -4.61 -21.96
CA LEU A 142 -12.13 -4.43 -20.54
C LEU A 142 -10.98 -3.67 -19.85
N PRO A 143 -11.27 -2.90 -18.78
CA PRO A 143 -10.23 -2.34 -17.92
C PRO A 143 -9.28 -3.43 -17.42
N ARG A 144 -8.00 -3.08 -17.29
CA ARG A 144 -6.93 -4.00 -16.89
C ARG A 144 -6.21 -3.51 -15.64
N SER A 145 -5.88 -4.46 -14.78
CA SER A 145 -5.00 -4.26 -13.63
C SER A 145 -3.95 -5.37 -13.64
N GLY A 146 -2.75 -5.05 -14.14
CA GLY A 146 -1.73 -6.04 -14.45
C GLY A 146 -2.22 -7.06 -15.49
N VAL A 147 -2.23 -8.34 -15.11
CA VAL A 147 -2.69 -9.45 -15.97
C VAL A 147 -4.19 -9.75 -15.85
N PHE A 148 -4.90 -9.02 -15.00
CA PHE A 148 -6.33 -9.20 -14.74
C PHE A 148 -7.17 -8.24 -15.58
N LEU A 149 -8.28 -8.75 -16.10
CA LEU A 149 -9.37 -8.01 -16.72
C LEU A 149 -10.47 -7.78 -15.68
N GLU A 150 -11.12 -6.63 -15.74
CA GLU A 150 -12.20 -6.25 -14.82
C GLU A 150 -13.55 -6.20 -15.55
N PRO A 151 -14.27 -7.34 -15.66
CA PRO A 151 -15.58 -7.37 -16.34
C PRO A 151 -16.70 -6.66 -15.57
N GLY A 152 -16.47 -6.27 -14.30
CA GLY A 152 -17.48 -5.68 -13.44
C GLY A 152 -18.55 -6.68 -12.94
N LEU A 153 -19.48 -6.20 -12.10
CA LEU A 153 -20.55 -7.00 -11.47
C LEU A 153 -21.98 -6.46 -11.74
N GLY A 154 -22.11 -5.61 -12.76
CA GLY A 154 -23.37 -4.99 -13.20
C GLY A 154 -23.12 -3.83 -14.17
N THR A 155 -24.12 -3.51 -14.99
CA THR A 155 -24.10 -2.44 -15.99
C THR A 155 -24.27 -1.07 -15.33
N GLY A 156 -23.43 -0.12 -15.73
CA GLY A 156 -23.60 1.32 -15.47
C GLY A 156 -23.07 1.78 -14.11
N VAL A 157 -21.76 2.00 -14.01
CA VAL A 157 -21.16 2.78 -12.93
C VAL A 157 -20.05 3.59 -13.57
N LEU A 158 -20.09 4.92 -13.39
CA LEU A 158 -18.97 5.80 -13.68
C LEU A 158 -17.68 5.16 -13.14
N ASP A 159 -16.59 5.21 -13.89
CA ASP A 159 -15.33 4.67 -13.40
C ASP A 159 -14.95 5.36 -12.07
N ASP A 160 -14.37 4.61 -11.12
CA ASP A 160 -14.04 5.12 -9.78
C ASP A 160 -13.16 6.38 -9.81
N ARG A 161 -12.35 6.55 -10.86
CA ARG A 161 -11.48 7.72 -11.08
C ARG A 161 -12.32 8.95 -11.45
N SER A 162 -13.32 8.81 -12.30
CA SER A 162 -14.27 9.86 -12.66
C SER A 162 -15.08 10.31 -11.45
N LEU A 163 -15.56 9.37 -10.64
CA LEU A 163 -16.27 9.68 -9.39
C LEU A 163 -15.37 10.40 -8.38
N LEU A 164 -14.09 9.99 -8.26
CA LEU A 164 -13.08 10.68 -7.45
C LEU A 164 -12.88 12.12 -7.90
N ILE A 165 -12.67 12.31 -9.21
CA ILE A 165 -12.39 13.62 -9.80
C ILE A 165 -13.58 14.55 -9.58
N GLU A 166 -14.80 14.07 -9.78
CA GLU A 166 -16.02 14.86 -9.55
C GLU A 166 -16.16 15.27 -8.08
N LYS A 167 -15.93 14.36 -7.13
CA LYS A 167 -15.97 14.70 -5.71
C LYS A 167 -14.89 15.70 -5.31
N LEU A 168 -13.67 15.51 -5.79
CA LEU A 168 -12.58 16.45 -5.51
C LEU A 168 -12.82 17.82 -6.15
N ARG A 169 -13.45 17.88 -7.33
CA ARG A 169 -13.89 19.12 -7.98
C ARG A 169 -14.88 19.88 -7.11
N VAL A 170 -15.90 19.21 -6.59
CA VAL A 170 -16.87 19.82 -5.64
C VAL A 170 -16.15 20.36 -4.40
N ILE A 171 -15.19 19.62 -3.86
CA ILE A 171 -14.40 20.06 -2.68
C ILE A 171 -13.53 21.28 -3.01
N HIS A 172 -12.89 21.30 -4.18
CA HIS A 172 -12.10 22.44 -4.65
C HIS A 172 -12.96 23.71 -4.76
N GLN A 173 -14.15 23.60 -5.35
CA GLN A 173 -15.07 24.70 -5.59
C GLN A 173 -15.66 25.31 -4.30
N LYS A 174 -15.69 24.58 -3.19
CA LYS A 174 -16.10 25.11 -1.87
C LYS A 174 -15.17 26.21 -1.34
N GLY A 175 -13.93 26.32 -1.86
CA GLY A 175 -12.98 27.31 -1.38
C GLY A 175 -12.45 27.00 0.01
N TRP A 176 -12.51 27.99 0.92
CA TRP A 176 -12.02 27.86 2.29
C TRP A 176 -13.00 27.08 3.18
N ILE A 177 -12.61 25.87 3.56
CA ILE A 177 -13.36 24.96 4.41
C ILE A 177 -12.84 25.06 5.85
N ARG A 178 -13.75 25.18 6.82
CA ARG A 178 -13.43 25.18 8.25
C ARG A 178 -12.77 23.86 8.67
N SER A 179 -11.67 23.95 9.42
CA SER A 179 -10.94 22.80 9.91
C SER A 179 -11.82 21.90 10.78
N ARG A 180 -11.94 20.63 10.40
CA ARG A 180 -12.79 19.65 11.07
C ARG A 180 -12.25 18.24 10.90
N LYS A 181 -12.84 17.31 11.64
CA LYS A 181 -12.62 15.87 11.50
C LYS A 181 -13.93 15.13 11.73
N LEU A 182 -14.07 13.94 11.16
CA LEU A 182 -15.13 13.02 11.58
C LEU A 182 -14.71 12.29 12.84
N GLY A 183 -15.65 12.10 13.77
CA GLY A 183 -15.52 11.14 14.87
C GLY A 183 -15.78 9.71 14.38
N SER A 184 -15.46 8.71 15.21
CA SER A 184 -15.74 7.30 14.90
C SER A 184 -17.23 6.98 14.72
N ASN A 185 -18.10 7.85 15.23
CA ASN A 185 -19.55 7.78 15.07
C ASN A 185 -20.08 8.62 13.89
N GLY A 186 -19.20 9.17 13.05
CA GLY A 186 -19.59 10.03 11.93
C GLY A 186 -19.96 11.48 12.32
N VAL A 187 -19.80 11.87 13.58
CA VAL A 187 -20.09 13.24 14.02
C VAL A 187 -18.93 14.17 13.68
N ILE A 188 -19.22 15.33 13.11
CA ILE A 188 -18.22 16.36 12.80
C ILE A 188 -17.73 17.02 14.11
N LEU A 189 -16.41 17.08 14.27
CA LEU A 189 -15.73 17.69 15.42
C LEU A 189 -14.72 18.75 14.94
N PRO A 190 -14.48 19.82 15.71
CA PRO A 190 -13.42 20.78 15.40
C PRO A 190 -12.04 20.12 15.46
N CYS A 191 -11.09 20.65 14.69
CA CYS A 191 -9.74 20.12 14.61
C CYS A 191 -8.71 21.27 14.56
N GLU A 192 -7.77 21.29 15.51
CA GLU A 192 -6.71 22.31 15.57
C GLU A 192 -5.28 21.76 15.49
N ALA A 193 -5.15 20.45 15.33
CA ALA A 193 -3.87 19.77 15.18
C ALA A 193 -3.19 20.05 13.81
N PRO A 194 -1.86 19.85 13.70
CA PRO A 194 -1.14 20.05 12.43
C PRO A 194 -1.63 19.17 11.27
N ASN A 195 -2.22 18.00 11.56
CA ASN A 195 -2.73 17.05 10.57
C ASN A 195 -4.19 17.30 10.15
N CYS A 196 -4.83 18.38 10.60
CA CYS A 196 -6.23 18.63 10.30
C CYS A 196 -6.53 18.89 8.83
N GLY A 197 -5.53 19.21 8.00
CA GLY A 197 -5.73 19.35 6.55
C GLY A 197 -6.14 18.04 5.89
N GLY A 198 -5.54 16.91 6.30
CA GLY A 198 -5.94 15.57 5.88
C GLY A 198 -7.31 15.20 6.46
N MET A 199 -7.50 15.38 7.77
CA MET A 199 -8.75 15.04 8.46
C MET A 199 -9.96 15.83 7.93
N THR A 200 -9.76 17.08 7.51
CA THR A 200 -10.81 17.90 6.89
C THR A 200 -11.17 17.35 5.51
N LEU A 201 -10.18 16.87 4.73
CA LEU A 201 -10.42 16.28 3.42
C LEU A 201 -11.14 14.94 3.52
N GLU A 202 -10.70 14.09 4.45
CA GLU A 202 -11.39 12.85 4.81
C GLU A 202 -12.84 13.11 5.19
N ALA A 203 -13.09 14.14 6.01
CA ALA A 203 -14.45 14.54 6.40
C ALA A 203 -15.30 15.10 5.25
N GLU A 204 -14.71 15.63 4.18
CA GLU A 204 -15.42 16.07 2.97
C GLU A 204 -15.71 14.91 2.01
N LEU A 205 -14.97 13.82 2.12
CA LEU A 205 -15.15 12.58 1.36
C LEU A 205 -15.98 11.53 2.12
N ASP A 206 -16.55 11.90 3.28
CA ASP A 206 -17.30 11.04 4.19
C ASP A 206 -16.51 9.80 4.68
N ILE A 207 -15.19 9.94 4.82
CA ILE A 207 -14.30 8.88 5.27
C ILE A 207 -14.27 8.86 6.81
N ILE A 208 -14.87 7.83 7.40
CA ILE A 208 -14.85 7.64 8.86
C ILE A 208 -13.45 7.17 9.28
N PRO A 209 -12.81 7.81 10.26
CA PRO A 209 -11.50 7.38 10.73
C PRO A 209 -11.55 5.93 11.21
N ASN A 210 -10.74 5.08 10.60
CA ASN A 210 -10.55 3.72 11.02
C ASN A 210 -9.06 3.43 11.19
N SER A 211 -8.72 2.49 12.06
CA SER A 211 -7.33 2.09 12.30
C SER A 211 -6.83 1.01 11.32
N ARG A 212 -7.61 0.69 10.28
CA ARG A 212 -7.27 -0.38 9.33
C ARG A 212 -6.41 0.18 8.21
N SER A 213 -5.52 -0.65 7.69
CA SER A 213 -4.59 -0.26 6.62
C SER A 213 -5.19 -0.40 5.23
N GLU A 214 -6.47 -0.07 5.06
CA GLU A 214 -7.17 -0.15 3.77
C GLU A 214 -7.08 1.20 3.02
N PRO A 215 -7.29 1.23 1.70
CA PRO A 215 -7.43 2.48 0.96
C PRO A 215 -8.61 3.32 1.48
N ASP A 216 -8.47 4.64 1.43
CA ASP A 216 -9.39 5.54 2.10
C ASP A 216 -10.72 5.72 1.35
N TRP A 217 -10.71 5.75 0.00
CA TRP A 217 -11.90 6.03 -0.80
C TRP A 217 -11.86 5.40 -2.20
N LEU A 218 -12.83 4.52 -2.51
CA LEU A 218 -12.90 3.77 -3.80
C LEU A 218 -11.56 3.13 -4.24
N GLY A 219 -10.81 2.56 -3.28
CA GLY A 219 -9.51 1.94 -3.56
C GLY A 219 -8.33 2.91 -3.70
N TYR A 220 -8.55 4.23 -3.53
CA TYR A 220 -7.50 5.24 -3.47
C TYR A 220 -7.12 5.57 -2.03
N GLU A 221 -5.82 5.59 -1.73
CA GLU A 221 -5.29 6.30 -0.57
C GLU A 221 -5.28 7.81 -0.85
N VAL A 222 -5.88 8.60 0.04
CA VAL A 222 -6.08 10.03 -0.12
C VAL A 222 -5.05 10.77 0.73
N LYS A 223 -4.11 11.48 0.09
CA LYS A 223 -3.05 12.21 0.79
C LYS A 223 -3.11 13.71 0.53
N GLN A 224 -3.37 14.47 1.58
CA GLN A 224 -3.25 15.93 1.58
C GLN A 224 -1.80 16.36 1.86
N TYR A 225 -1.33 17.43 1.20
CA TYR A 225 -0.08 18.10 1.55
C TYR A 225 -0.18 19.62 1.39
N ASN A 226 0.54 20.37 2.24
CA ASN A 226 0.46 21.83 2.26
C ASN A 226 1.35 22.45 1.17
N VAL A 227 0.83 23.46 0.47
CA VAL A 227 1.55 24.27 -0.53
C VAL A 227 1.34 25.76 -0.28
N THR A 228 2.25 26.58 -0.79
CA THR A 228 2.14 28.05 -0.73
C THR A 228 1.20 28.60 -1.82
N ASN A 229 1.18 27.96 -2.99
CA ASN A 229 0.23 28.18 -4.08
C ASN A 229 -0.07 26.84 -4.79
N PHE A 230 -1.16 26.76 -5.54
CA PHE A 230 -1.60 25.50 -6.17
C PHE A 230 -0.76 25.07 -7.37
N GLN A 231 0.11 25.93 -7.90
CA GLN A 231 1.05 25.60 -8.96
C GLN A 231 2.28 24.83 -8.42
N ARG A 232 2.55 24.91 -7.12
CA ARG A 232 3.72 24.29 -6.46
C ARG A 232 3.45 22.85 -6.00
N ILE A 233 2.79 22.04 -6.84
CA ILE A 233 2.45 20.65 -6.54
C ILE A 233 3.67 19.73 -6.30
N ASN A 234 4.86 20.13 -6.75
CA ASN A 234 6.11 19.41 -6.53
C ASN A 234 6.85 19.80 -5.23
N SER A 235 6.28 20.71 -4.44
CA SER A 235 6.90 21.20 -3.20
C SER A 235 6.47 20.38 -1.97
N GLY A 236 7.33 20.38 -0.95
CA GLY A 236 7.02 19.79 0.35
C GLY A 236 7.44 18.33 0.49
N VAL A 237 7.19 17.80 1.68
CA VAL A 237 7.55 16.44 2.09
C VAL A 237 6.31 15.73 2.59
N LEU A 238 6.03 14.56 2.04
CA LEU A 238 4.89 13.73 2.39
C LEU A 238 5.35 12.54 3.24
N THR A 239 4.52 12.16 4.21
CA THR A 239 4.65 10.88 4.89
C THR A 239 3.96 9.82 4.06
N LEU A 240 4.69 8.76 3.72
CA LEU A 240 4.15 7.64 2.99
C LEU A 240 3.44 6.66 3.94
N MET A 241 4.17 6.21 4.95
CA MET A 241 3.67 5.27 5.96
C MET A 241 4.43 5.43 7.27
N THR A 242 3.87 4.88 8.34
CA THR A 242 4.48 4.92 9.68
C THR A 242 4.57 3.55 10.37
N PRO A 243 5.26 2.56 9.78
CA PRO A 243 5.45 1.27 10.41
C PRO A 243 6.41 1.37 11.62
N GLU A 244 6.05 0.74 12.72
CA GLU A 244 6.97 0.52 13.84
C GLU A 244 8.00 -0.58 13.50
N PRO A 245 9.25 -0.49 14.01
CA PRO A 245 10.25 -1.54 13.86
C PRO A 245 9.78 -2.88 14.42
N THR A 246 10.08 -3.96 13.70
CA THR A 246 9.78 -5.34 14.10
C THR A 246 10.98 -6.04 14.74
N GLY A 247 12.19 -5.50 14.62
CA GLY A 247 13.42 -6.06 15.21
C GLY A 247 14.44 -5.00 15.63
N GLY A 248 15.67 -5.46 15.91
CA GLY A 248 16.78 -4.63 16.41
C GLY A 248 16.64 -4.25 17.89
N TYR A 249 17.59 -3.43 18.37
CA TYR A 249 17.63 -2.97 19.77
C TYR A 249 16.33 -2.26 20.21
N TYR A 250 15.69 -1.52 19.29
CA TYR A 250 14.38 -0.90 19.50
C TYR A 250 13.34 -1.89 20.02
N ARG A 251 13.29 -3.09 19.43
CA ARG A 251 12.32 -4.13 19.79
C ARG A 251 12.75 -4.91 21.03
N SER A 252 14.02 -5.29 21.13
CA SER A 252 14.52 -6.16 22.19
C SER A 252 14.70 -5.46 23.53
N ALA A 253 15.19 -4.21 23.54
CA ALA A 253 15.43 -3.42 24.75
C ALA A 253 14.29 -2.41 25.05
N GLY A 254 13.42 -2.18 24.07
CA GLY A 254 12.32 -1.22 24.17
C GLY A 254 12.73 0.21 23.85
N ILE A 255 11.71 1.04 23.61
CA ILE A 255 11.90 2.38 23.05
C ILE A 255 12.69 3.33 23.97
N GLU A 256 12.50 3.27 25.28
CA GLU A 256 13.22 4.16 26.20
C GLU A 256 14.73 3.87 26.13
N ALA A 257 15.12 2.60 26.23
CA ALA A 257 16.50 2.18 26.11
C ALA A 257 17.09 2.58 24.76
N PHE A 258 16.32 2.41 23.66
CA PHE A 258 16.71 2.86 22.33
C PHE A 258 17.01 4.37 22.28
N ILE A 259 16.14 5.22 22.83
CA ILE A 259 16.35 6.67 22.83
C ILE A 259 17.55 7.04 23.70
N ARG A 260 17.75 6.39 24.85
CA ARG A 260 18.91 6.66 25.71
C ARG A 260 20.23 6.25 25.03
N LYS A 261 20.21 5.20 24.22
CA LYS A 261 21.39 4.69 23.53
C LYS A 261 21.72 5.46 22.25
N PHE A 262 20.73 5.75 21.42
CA PHE A 262 20.93 6.29 20.07
C PHE A 262 20.37 7.70 19.87
N GLY A 263 19.63 8.24 20.84
CA GLY A 263 19.09 9.59 20.81
C GLY A 263 20.10 10.64 21.24
N TYR A 264 19.67 11.89 21.20
CA TYR A 264 20.46 13.07 21.53
C TYR A 264 19.64 14.06 22.37
N PRO A 265 20.27 14.92 23.19
CA PRO A 265 19.59 15.98 23.94
C PRO A 265 18.81 16.94 23.03
N ASP A 266 17.82 17.65 23.56
CA ASP A 266 17.15 18.70 22.80
C ASP A 266 18.13 19.82 22.39
N MET A 267 18.19 20.09 21.09
CA MET A 267 19.15 21.04 20.50
C MET A 267 18.56 22.46 20.34
N THR A 268 17.31 22.69 20.74
CA THR A 268 16.64 24.00 20.54
C THR A 268 17.01 25.05 21.59
N GLY A 269 17.62 24.64 22.71
CA GLY A 269 17.96 25.53 23.81
C GLY A 269 16.75 26.06 24.60
N ALA A 270 15.55 25.54 24.36
CA ALA A 270 14.34 25.94 25.06
C ALA A 270 14.37 25.43 26.51
N ALA A 271 14.19 26.33 27.48
CA ALA A 271 14.31 26.03 28.91
C ALA A 271 13.30 24.98 29.40
N ASP A 272 12.12 24.89 28.78
CA ASP A 272 11.07 23.91 29.05
C ASP A 272 11.36 22.51 28.46
N ARG A 273 12.48 22.34 27.75
CA ARG A 273 12.88 21.09 27.09
C ARG A 273 14.22 20.54 27.56
N GLY A 274 14.72 21.01 28.72
CA GLY A 274 16.00 20.59 29.28
C GLY A 274 16.06 19.10 29.65
N ASP A 275 14.96 18.50 30.13
CA ASP A 275 14.87 17.08 30.49
C ASP A 275 14.21 16.24 29.37
N ARG A 276 14.75 16.37 28.14
CA ARG A 276 14.22 15.68 26.96
C ARG A 276 15.33 15.14 26.07
N LEU A 277 15.17 13.88 25.67
CA LEU A 277 15.95 13.26 24.59
C LEU A 277 15.10 13.13 23.33
N ASN A 278 15.74 13.29 22.18
CA ASN A 278 15.13 13.18 20.87
C ASN A 278 15.83 12.10 20.04
N PHE A 279 15.06 11.46 19.19
CA PHE A 279 15.58 10.63 18.11
C PHE A 279 14.83 11.03 16.83
N GLY A 280 15.53 11.76 15.97
CA GLY A 280 14.94 12.36 14.78
C GLY A 280 15.98 12.88 13.80
N GLY A 281 15.51 13.31 12.64
CA GLY A 281 16.33 13.72 11.51
C GLY A 281 16.30 12.69 10.38
N ILE A 282 16.77 13.11 9.21
CA ILE A 282 16.67 12.33 7.98
C ILE A 282 17.79 11.28 7.94
N HIS A 283 17.41 10.01 7.94
CA HIS A 283 18.29 8.86 7.75
C HIS A 283 18.07 8.29 6.34
N LYS A 284 19.15 8.15 5.57
CA LYS A 284 19.13 7.61 4.21
C LYS A 284 20.00 6.37 4.08
N VAL A 285 19.84 5.69 2.95
CA VAL A 285 20.69 4.55 2.57
C VAL A 285 22.13 5.03 2.37
N GLY A 286 23.08 4.38 3.03
CA GLY A 286 24.51 4.65 2.84
C GLY A 286 25.05 5.94 3.46
N GLU A 287 24.21 6.71 4.17
CA GLU A 287 24.59 7.99 4.80
C GLU A 287 24.40 7.91 6.32
N TYR A 288 25.50 7.97 7.09
CA TYR A 288 25.43 8.08 8.55
C TYR A 288 24.92 9.46 8.98
N HIS A 289 23.86 9.45 9.78
CA HIS A 289 23.28 10.68 10.31
C HIS A 289 24.14 11.25 11.46
N ARG A 290 24.48 12.54 11.38
CA ARG A 290 25.46 13.21 12.25
C ARG A 290 25.20 13.10 13.75
N LEU A 291 23.93 13.11 14.18
CA LEU A 291 23.59 13.14 15.61
C LEU A 291 23.38 11.75 16.22
N THR A 292 23.02 10.78 15.39
CA THR A 292 22.67 9.42 15.85
C THR A 292 23.75 8.40 15.49
N SER A 293 24.64 8.74 14.55
CA SER A 293 25.65 7.85 13.97
C SER A 293 25.05 6.58 13.35
N LEU A 294 23.80 6.67 12.89
CA LEU A 294 23.05 5.57 12.27
C LEU A 294 22.81 5.84 10.78
N GLN A 295 22.77 4.78 9.97
CA GLN A 295 22.39 4.82 8.56
C GLN A 295 21.29 3.80 8.25
N ILE A 296 20.59 3.97 7.14
CA ILE A 296 19.74 2.90 6.60
C ILE A 296 20.57 1.95 5.76
N VAL A 297 20.31 0.65 5.90
CA VAL A 297 20.86 -0.44 5.10
C VAL A 297 19.69 -1.30 4.60
N LEU A 298 19.64 -1.58 3.30
CA LEU A 298 18.63 -2.47 2.72
C LEU A 298 19.17 -3.90 2.67
N LYS A 299 19.03 -4.65 3.77
CA LYS A 299 19.57 -6.01 3.88
C LYS A 299 18.81 -6.95 2.96
N GLY A 300 19.52 -7.70 2.13
CA GLY A 300 18.88 -8.63 1.18
C GLY A 300 18.26 -7.95 -0.04
N PHE A 301 18.62 -6.71 -0.36
CA PHE A 301 18.19 -6.02 -1.59
C PHE A 301 19.41 -5.64 -2.45
N ASP A 302 19.41 -6.07 -3.71
CA ASP A 302 20.39 -5.69 -4.72
C ASP A 302 19.86 -4.46 -5.47
N ALA A 303 20.36 -3.27 -5.10
CA ALA A 303 19.93 -2.00 -5.68
C ALA A 303 20.35 -1.79 -7.14
N ILE A 304 21.36 -2.55 -7.62
CA ILE A 304 21.77 -2.50 -9.03
C ILE A 304 20.75 -3.27 -9.87
N LYS A 305 20.31 -4.43 -9.38
CA LYS A 305 19.31 -5.25 -10.08
C LYS A 305 17.85 -4.88 -9.76
N GLY A 306 17.62 -4.07 -8.72
CA GLY A 306 16.28 -3.70 -8.24
C GLY A 306 15.51 -4.88 -7.65
N LYS A 307 16.18 -5.80 -6.95
CA LYS A 307 15.60 -7.10 -6.54
C LYS A 307 15.91 -7.46 -5.09
N ILE A 308 14.95 -8.11 -4.42
CA ILE A 308 15.19 -8.73 -3.12
C ILE A 308 15.87 -10.09 -3.35
N THR A 309 17.09 -10.24 -2.87
CA THR A 309 17.89 -11.47 -2.94
C THR A 309 17.68 -12.38 -1.73
N ASP A 310 17.24 -11.80 -0.60
CA ASP A 310 16.93 -12.52 0.64
C ASP A 310 15.62 -11.97 1.23
N ALA A 311 14.58 -12.82 1.27
CA ALA A 311 13.25 -12.43 1.72
C ALA A 311 13.17 -12.26 3.25
N THR A 312 14.12 -12.83 4.00
CA THR A 312 14.25 -12.64 5.45
C THR A 312 14.92 -11.32 5.83
N GLY A 313 15.42 -10.59 4.82
CA GLY A 313 15.98 -9.26 4.97
C GLY A 313 14.97 -8.19 5.36
N GLY A 314 15.43 -6.95 5.31
CA GLY A 314 14.64 -5.82 5.74
C GLY A 314 15.35 -4.48 5.57
N ILE A 315 14.63 -3.43 5.91
CA ILE A 315 15.17 -2.09 6.06
C ILE A 315 15.77 -2.06 7.47
N SER A 316 17.08 -1.88 7.59
CA SER A 316 17.79 -1.89 8.88
C SER A 316 18.38 -0.51 9.16
N LEU A 317 18.24 -0.03 10.38
CA LEU A 317 18.90 1.16 10.88
C LEU A 317 20.11 0.69 11.71
N MET A 318 21.31 0.98 11.23
CA MET A 318 22.55 0.38 11.74
C MET A 318 23.60 1.43 12.12
N ASN A 319 24.36 1.15 13.18
CA ASN A 319 25.55 1.93 13.52
C ASN A 319 26.79 1.44 12.74
N ILE A 320 27.93 2.09 12.98
CA ILE A 320 29.18 1.78 12.28
C ILE A 320 29.80 0.44 12.71
N GLU A 321 29.47 -0.03 13.91
CA GLU A 321 29.87 -1.34 14.43
C GLU A 321 29.02 -2.49 13.87
N GLY A 322 27.98 -2.20 13.10
CA GLY A 322 27.08 -3.19 12.52
C GLY A 322 25.94 -3.66 13.45
N GLU A 323 25.72 -2.98 14.57
CA GLU A 323 24.56 -3.21 15.44
C GLU A 323 23.28 -2.70 14.78
N GLU A 324 22.24 -3.54 14.76
CA GLU A 324 20.91 -3.17 14.29
C GLU A 324 20.13 -2.43 15.38
N ALA A 325 20.10 -1.10 15.28
CA ALA A 325 19.35 -0.25 16.18
C ALA A 325 17.83 -0.47 16.03
N ALA A 326 17.35 -0.63 14.80
CA ALA A 326 15.96 -0.94 14.48
C ALA A 326 15.87 -1.68 13.14
N VAL A 327 14.93 -2.62 13.01
CA VAL A 327 14.73 -3.38 11.76
C VAL A 327 13.24 -3.38 11.39
N TRP A 328 12.95 -3.22 10.10
CA TRP A 328 11.65 -3.46 9.51
C TRP A 328 11.77 -4.58 8.47
N GLY A 329 11.20 -5.75 8.79
CA GLY A 329 11.20 -6.90 7.89
C GLY A 329 10.44 -6.63 6.59
N TYR A 330 10.93 -7.17 5.47
CA TYR A 330 10.31 -6.92 4.17
C TYR A 330 8.85 -7.40 4.09
N ALA A 331 8.52 -8.53 4.71
CA ALA A 331 7.17 -9.07 4.73
C ALA A 331 6.16 -8.07 5.32
N GLU A 332 6.45 -7.50 6.50
CA GLU A 332 5.53 -6.59 7.18
C GLU A 332 5.43 -5.23 6.49
N VAL A 333 6.54 -4.72 5.94
CA VAL A 333 6.52 -3.44 5.22
C VAL A 333 5.78 -3.59 3.89
N MET A 334 6.03 -4.66 3.15
CA MET A 334 5.34 -4.97 1.91
C MET A 334 3.83 -5.12 2.12
N ALA A 335 3.40 -5.82 3.17
CA ALA A 335 1.98 -5.95 3.51
C ALA A 335 1.32 -4.58 3.76
N LYS A 336 2.02 -3.64 4.41
CA LYS A 336 1.51 -2.29 4.67
C LYS A 336 1.54 -1.40 3.41
N TRP A 337 2.59 -1.52 2.60
CA TRP A 337 2.76 -0.73 1.38
C TRP A 337 1.65 -1.06 0.36
N ASN A 338 1.50 -2.34 0.05
CA ASN A 338 0.67 -2.82 -1.04
C ASN A 338 -0.84 -2.75 -0.76
N ARG A 339 -1.26 -2.89 0.51
CA ARG A 339 -2.67 -2.69 0.88
C ARG A 339 -3.14 -1.23 0.72
N LYS A 340 -2.25 -0.26 0.96
CA LYS A 340 -2.62 1.17 0.95
C LYS A 340 -2.37 1.87 -0.38
N HIS A 341 -1.25 1.59 -1.05
CA HIS A 341 -0.73 2.50 -2.07
C HIS A 341 -0.96 2.05 -3.51
N ASN A 342 -1.78 1.02 -3.77
CA ASN A 342 -2.06 0.55 -5.13
C ASN A 342 -2.47 1.70 -6.08
N LYS A 343 -3.38 2.54 -5.57
CA LYS A 343 -3.78 3.81 -6.16
C LYS A 343 -3.70 4.85 -5.06
N ALA A 344 -3.14 6.01 -5.36
CA ALA A 344 -3.11 7.12 -4.43
C ALA A 344 -3.39 8.44 -5.14
N VAL A 345 -4.11 9.32 -4.45
CA VAL A 345 -4.37 10.68 -4.91
C VAL A 345 -3.71 11.67 -3.96
N TYR A 346 -2.96 12.61 -4.51
CA TYR A 346 -2.23 13.63 -3.78
C TYR A 346 -2.85 15.00 -4.04
N ILE A 347 -3.43 15.60 -3.00
CA ILE A 347 -4.18 16.84 -3.09
C ILE A 347 -3.39 17.97 -2.40
N PRO A 348 -2.95 19.00 -3.15
CA PRO A 348 -2.35 20.18 -2.54
C PRO A 348 -3.42 20.95 -1.75
N SER A 349 -3.06 21.53 -0.62
CA SER A 349 -3.93 22.50 0.05
C SER A 349 -3.18 23.70 0.61
N ARG A 350 -3.91 24.79 0.78
CA ARG A 350 -3.47 25.98 1.52
C ARG A 350 -4.13 25.99 2.88
N CYS A 351 -3.44 26.55 3.87
CA CYS A 351 -3.93 26.67 5.23
C CYS A 351 -3.84 28.12 5.70
N VAL A 352 -4.92 28.62 6.29
CA VAL A 352 -4.97 29.88 7.04
C VAL A 352 -5.29 29.51 8.48
N GLN A 353 -4.56 30.07 9.46
CA GLN A 353 -4.74 29.73 10.88
C GLN A 353 -5.60 30.75 11.65
N SER A 354 -5.66 32.01 11.19
CA SER A 354 -6.32 33.12 11.90
C SER A 354 -7.34 33.83 10.98
N PRO A 355 -8.51 34.28 11.48
CA PRO A 355 -9.01 34.13 12.87
C PRO A 355 -9.45 32.70 13.20
N GLU A 356 -9.54 31.83 12.19
CA GLU A 356 -9.89 30.43 12.32
C GLU A 356 -9.09 29.59 11.33
N ARG A 357 -8.75 28.37 11.75
CA ARG A 357 -8.09 27.38 10.90
C ARG A 357 -9.00 26.93 9.77
N ARG A 358 -8.59 27.20 8.53
CA ARG A 358 -9.31 26.84 7.30
C ARG A 358 -8.36 26.28 6.25
N TYR A 359 -8.89 25.38 5.43
CA TYR A 359 -8.16 24.74 4.34
C TYR A 359 -8.86 24.98 3.00
N TRP A 360 -8.07 25.24 1.95
CA TRP A 360 -8.56 25.24 0.58
C TRP A 360 -7.74 24.24 -0.23
N TYR A 361 -8.42 23.28 -0.85
CA TYR A 361 -7.84 22.22 -1.66
C TYR A 361 -7.67 22.69 -3.10
N GLY A 362 -6.51 22.42 -3.71
CA GLY A 362 -6.17 22.91 -5.05
C GLY A 362 -6.74 22.05 -6.18
N ASN A 363 -6.82 22.64 -7.37
CA ASN A 363 -7.32 22.02 -8.59
C ASN A 363 -6.34 21.04 -9.23
N LEU A 364 -5.03 21.25 -9.08
CA LEU A 364 -4.01 20.37 -9.66
C LEU A 364 -3.73 19.18 -8.73
N ILE A 365 -4.48 18.09 -8.94
CA ILE A 365 -4.29 16.85 -8.18
C ILE A 365 -3.33 15.91 -8.93
N ARG A 366 -2.68 15.01 -8.19
CA ARG A 366 -1.80 14.01 -8.77
C ARG A 366 -2.29 12.61 -8.45
N ILE A 367 -2.46 11.77 -9.45
CA ILE A 367 -2.99 10.42 -9.30
C ILE A 367 -1.88 9.43 -9.66
N GLY A 368 -1.39 8.70 -8.66
CA GLY A 368 -0.44 7.61 -8.85
C GLY A 368 -1.20 6.29 -9.04
N THR A 369 -0.89 5.57 -10.12
CA THR A 369 -1.50 4.26 -10.42
C THR A 369 -0.43 3.20 -10.58
N GLY A 370 -0.66 2.07 -9.92
CA GLY A 370 0.26 0.94 -9.90
C GLY A 370 1.49 1.27 -9.07
N THR A 371 1.64 0.62 -7.93
CA THR A 371 2.89 0.62 -7.16
C THR A 371 3.28 -0.81 -6.84
N ASP A 372 4.56 -1.02 -6.59
CA ASP A 372 5.04 -2.26 -6.01
C ASP A 372 6.13 -1.97 -4.98
N PHE A 373 6.41 -2.96 -4.15
CA PHE A 373 7.37 -2.82 -3.05
C PHE A 373 8.82 -2.67 -3.54
N LEU A 374 9.16 -3.14 -4.73
CA LEU A 374 10.50 -2.99 -5.31
C LEU A 374 10.75 -1.55 -5.75
N LYS A 375 9.76 -0.85 -6.33
CA LYS A 375 9.81 0.60 -6.58
C LYS A 375 10.08 1.38 -5.31
N TYR A 376 9.43 1.00 -4.20
CA TYR A 376 9.65 1.62 -2.90
C TYR A 376 11.11 1.44 -2.42
N LEU A 377 11.64 0.21 -2.47
CA LEU A 377 13.04 -0.08 -2.09
C LEU A 377 14.05 0.60 -3.01
N GLN A 378 13.78 0.64 -4.32
CA GLN A 378 14.61 1.34 -5.29
C GLN A 378 14.64 2.85 -5.00
N ALA A 379 13.49 3.45 -4.71
CA ALA A 379 13.42 4.86 -4.32
C ALA A 379 14.14 5.14 -2.98
N MET A 380 14.21 4.17 -2.07
CA MET A 380 15.05 4.27 -0.86
C MET A 380 16.54 4.20 -1.19
N ALA A 381 16.96 3.25 -2.02
CA ALA A 381 18.35 3.09 -2.46
C ALA A 381 18.88 4.35 -3.16
N GLU A 382 18.00 5.04 -3.91
CA GLU A 382 18.30 6.30 -4.59
C GLU A 382 18.19 7.54 -3.66
N GLY A 383 17.92 7.34 -2.37
CA GLY A 383 17.78 8.42 -1.38
C GLY A 383 16.54 9.31 -1.56
N LYS A 384 15.60 8.92 -2.43
CA LYS A 384 14.34 9.65 -2.66
C LYS A 384 13.37 9.45 -1.51
N VAL A 385 13.28 8.22 -1.00
CA VAL A 385 12.56 7.85 0.22
C VAL A 385 13.55 7.73 1.37
N TYR A 386 13.18 8.23 2.54
CA TYR A 386 14.04 8.24 3.72
C TYR A 386 13.24 8.06 5.01
N TYR A 387 13.94 7.65 6.05
CA TYR A 387 13.39 7.55 7.39
C TYR A 387 13.60 8.87 8.13
N ASP A 388 12.51 9.49 8.60
CA ASP A 388 12.53 10.78 9.29
C ASP A 388 11.70 10.68 10.58
N PRO A 389 12.24 10.03 11.62
CA PRO A 389 11.53 9.81 12.85
C PRO A 389 11.33 11.11 13.64
N GLY A 390 10.23 11.14 14.39
CA GLY A 390 9.94 12.15 15.40
C GLY A 390 9.76 11.52 16.77
N ILE A 391 10.73 10.72 17.20
CA ILE A 391 10.69 9.98 18.47
C ILE A 391 11.27 10.87 19.58
N LYS A 392 10.67 10.86 20.77
CA LYS A 392 11.17 11.61 21.93
C LYS A 392 10.89 10.92 23.26
N LEU A 393 11.75 11.20 24.23
CA LEU A 393 11.62 10.85 25.64
C LEU A 393 11.56 12.16 26.43
N GLU A 394 10.41 12.48 27.00
CA GLU A 394 10.20 13.62 27.88
C GLU A 394 10.32 13.19 29.33
N ASN A 395 10.72 14.10 30.22
CA ASN A 395 10.91 13.81 31.65
C ASN A 395 11.94 12.69 31.87
N ALA A 396 13.03 12.69 31.09
CA ALA A 396 13.99 11.60 31.01
C ALA A 396 14.67 11.27 32.35
N SER A 397 14.74 12.22 33.27
CA SER A 397 15.38 12.08 34.59
C SER A 397 14.38 11.80 35.72
N THR A 398 13.07 11.81 35.44
CA THR A 398 12.01 11.66 36.45
C THR A 398 11.05 10.52 36.11
N THR A 399 9.90 10.81 35.49
CA THR A 399 8.94 9.81 35.02
C THR A 399 8.88 9.85 33.50
N PRO A 400 9.70 9.05 32.81
CA PRO A 400 9.89 9.19 31.37
C PRO A 400 8.59 8.93 30.59
N ARG A 401 8.33 9.77 29.59
CA ARG A 401 7.19 9.62 28.68
C ARG A 401 7.69 9.59 27.24
N THR A 402 7.31 8.54 26.53
CA THR A 402 7.71 8.37 25.13
C THR A 402 6.63 8.86 24.18
N LYS A 403 7.05 9.45 23.05
CA LYS A 403 6.18 9.71 21.91
C LYS A 403 6.87 9.21 20.64
N GLN A 404 6.16 8.39 19.88
CA GLN A 404 6.71 7.65 18.74
C GLN A 404 6.12 8.21 17.46
N ARG A 405 6.98 8.43 16.48
CA ARG A 405 6.61 8.70 15.09
C ARG A 405 7.69 8.12 14.18
N SER A 406 7.57 6.83 13.88
CA SER A 406 8.41 6.16 12.89
C SER A 406 7.90 6.50 11.50
N GLN A 407 8.46 7.50 10.80
CA GLN A 407 7.90 7.99 9.53
C GLN A 407 8.85 7.73 8.36
N PHE A 408 8.35 7.07 7.31
CA PHE A 408 9.00 7.04 6.00
C PHE A 408 8.41 8.14 5.14
N ARG A 409 9.28 8.97 4.54
CA ARG A 409 8.89 10.20 3.87
C ARG A 409 9.55 10.34 2.51
N ILE A 410 8.96 11.18 1.67
CA ILE A 410 9.43 11.49 0.32
C ILE A 410 9.17 12.96 0.00
N LYS A 411 10.04 13.59 -0.80
CA LYS A 411 9.74 14.91 -1.39
C LYS A 411 8.64 14.77 -2.45
N SER A 412 7.70 15.72 -2.51
CA SER A 412 6.60 15.66 -3.49
C SER A 412 7.10 15.50 -4.94
N SER A 413 8.19 16.19 -5.30
CA SER A 413 8.85 16.07 -6.61
C SER A 413 9.26 14.65 -6.98
N ASN A 414 9.52 13.78 -6.00
CA ASN A 414 10.01 12.42 -6.20
C ASN A 414 8.89 11.37 -6.21
N LEU A 415 7.63 11.75 -5.94
CA LEU A 415 6.49 10.83 -5.99
C LEU A 415 6.39 9.98 -7.26
N PRO A 416 6.72 10.47 -8.48
CA PRO A 416 6.64 9.62 -9.68
C PRO A 416 7.52 8.37 -9.62
N ALA A 417 8.58 8.36 -8.80
CA ALA A 417 9.44 7.18 -8.64
C ALA A 417 8.74 6.00 -7.96
N LEU A 418 7.61 6.24 -7.27
CA LEU A 418 6.87 5.22 -6.52
C LEU A 418 5.80 4.51 -7.35
N TYR A 419 5.44 5.06 -8.52
CA TYR A 419 4.30 4.57 -9.31
C TYR A 419 4.74 4.14 -10.71
N HIS A 420 3.89 3.37 -11.41
CA HIS A 420 4.07 3.07 -12.83
C HIS A 420 3.62 4.25 -13.68
N SER A 421 2.49 4.88 -13.31
CA SER A 421 2.05 6.14 -13.90
C SER A 421 1.71 7.17 -12.83
N MET A 422 1.90 8.44 -13.16
CA MET A 422 1.54 9.58 -12.33
C MET A 422 0.90 10.62 -13.23
N ASP A 423 -0.42 10.74 -13.14
CA ASP A 423 -1.19 11.73 -13.87
C ASP A 423 -1.28 13.03 -13.06
N ILE A 424 -1.32 14.16 -13.76
CA ILE A 424 -1.72 15.45 -13.20
C ILE A 424 -3.08 15.77 -13.81
N VAL A 425 -4.08 15.99 -12.97
CA VAL A 425 -5.43 16.34 -13.41
C VAL A 425 -5.75 17.73 -12.90
N ASP A 426 -6.19 18.61 -13.80
CA ASP A 426 -6.76 19.90 -13.43
C ASP A 426 -8.28 19.74 -13.24
N LEU A 427 -8.75 19.93 -12.00
CA LEU A 427 -10.17 19.84 -11.66
C LEU A 427 -11.04 20.94 -12.29
N ASN A 428 -10.44 21.99 -12.86
CA ASN A 428 -11.16 23.05 -13.56
C ASN A 428 -11.43 22.72 -15.04
N GLU A 429 -10.71 21.76 -15.61
CA GLU A 429 -10.94 21.31 -16.98
C GLU A 429 -12.12 20.33 -17.01
N GLU A 430 -13.02 20.51 -17.98
CA GLU A 430 -14.01 19.48 -18.32
C GLU A 430 -13.27 18.33 -18.99
N GLN A 431 -13.52 17.10 -18.54
CA GLN A 431 -12.96 15.94 -19.21
C GLN A 431 -13.69 15.78 -20.53
N SER A 432 -12.99 16.03 -21.65
CA SER A 432 -13.47 15.64 -22.97
C SER A 432 -13.58 14.11 -23.01
N GLU A 433 -14.80 13.64 -23.29
CA GLU A 433 -15.21 12.22 -23.40
C GLU A 433 -14.30 11.37 -24.29
#